data_AF-A0A0J7AUF2-F1
#
_entry.id   AF-A0A0J7AUF2-F1
#
_cell.length_a   1.000
_cell.length_b   1.000
_cell.length_c   1.000
_cell.angle_alpha   90.00
_cell.angle_beta   90.00
_cell.angle_gamma   90.00
#
_symmetry.space_group_name_H-M   'P 1'
#
loop_
_entity.id
_entity.type
_entity.pdbx_description
1 polymer ?
#
loop_
_entity_poly.entity_id
_entity_poly.type
_entity_poly.pdbx_seq_one_letter_code
_entity_poly.pdbx_strand_id
1 'polypeptide(L)'
;MATQATIQRQAVKAACAKDTRILPVRSLNVPGQSMGDIERRWEAEKDQGSPEAQALLEAAEALRTSDTPVAFPTETVYGLGADATRSAAVQGIYRAKQRPSDNPLIVHVSSREQLERLLRPPGCPTLNQNSLQTSSLIPPIYEPLIERFWPGPLTILIPNPKHSPLAPEVTSNLSTFGVRMPSSSLARLLIKLADRPLAAPSANASTKPSPTTAQHVYADLHGRIDIILDGGPCGVGVESTVVDGLNHPPAILRPGGVGIEEIRACRGWEDVRVGYKDGALPGKMTPRAPGMKYRHYSPRAKVVLFETSQEMPSVALYGPKHGRKA
;
A
#
# COMPACT_ATOMS: atom_id res chain seq x y z
N MET A 1 -22.98 -27.51 32.33
CA MET A 1 -21.55 -27.44 32.00
C MET A 1 -21.40 -26.98 30.56
N ALA A 2 -20.93 -25.75 30.33
CA ALA A 2 -20.69 -25.27 28.96
C ALA A 2 -19.44 -25.97 28.41
N THR A 3 -19.55 -26.59 27.24
CA THR A 3 -18.46 -27.27 26.53
C THR A 3 -17.28 -26.31 26.28
N GLN A 4 -16.04 -26.81 26.36
CA GLN A 4 -14.81 -26.04 26.05
C GLN A 4 -14.92 -25.24 24.73
N ALA A 5 -15.62 -25.76 23.72
CA ALA A 5 -15.88 -25.07 22.46
C ALA A 5 -16.74 -23.79 22.58
N THR A 6 -17.65 -23.72 23.57
CA THR A 6 -18.49 -22.54 23.85
C THR A 6 -17.71 -21.47 24.59
N ILE A 7 -16.84 -21.90 25.52
CA ILE A 7 -15.91 -21.00 26.24
C ILE A 7 -14.88 -20.43 25.27
N GLN A 8 -14.39 -21.21 24.30
CA GLN A 8 -13.46 -20.74 23.28
C GLN A 8 -14.13 -19.81 22.25
N ARG A 9 -15.40 -20.07 21.88
CA ARG A 9 -16.20 -19.14 21.05
C ARG A 9 -16.57 -17.85 21.79
N GLN A 10 -16.76 -17.89 23.10
CA GLN A 10 -16.98 -16.71 23.93
C GLN A 10 -15.67 -15.95 24.20
N ALA A 11 -14.54 -16.63 24.37
CA ALA A 11 -13.22 -16.01 24.50
C ALA A 11 -12.78 -15.30 23.20
N VAL A 12 -13.13 -15.84 22.02
CA VAL A 12 -12.94 -15.14 20.73
C VAL A 12 -13.90 -13.95 20.57
N LYS A 13 -15.07 -13.97 21.24
CA LYS A 13 -16.00 -12.82 21.33
C LYS A 13 -15.66 -11.82 22.44
N ALA A 14 -14.74 -12.16 23.34
CA ALA A 14 -14.40 -11.39 24.55
C ALA A 14 -13.00 -10.76 24.51
N ALA A 15 -12.33 -10.75 23.36
CA ALA A 15 -11.44 -9.65 23.06
C ALA A 15 -12.34 -8.41 22.95
N CYS A 16 -12.37 -7.60 24.01
CA CYS A 16 -13.13 -6.36 24.11
C CYS A 16 -13.18 -5.70 22.73
N ALA A 17 -14.37 -5.58 22.13
CA ALA A 17 -14.52 -4.97 20.81
C ALA A 17 -13.96 -3.55 20.93
N LYS A 18 -12.70 -3.37 20.53
CA LYS A 18 -12.02 -2.09 20.64
C LYS A 18 -12.76 -1.15 19.72
N ASP A 19 -13.27 -0.06 20.30
CA ASP A 19 -13.92 0.97 19.53
C ASP A 19 -12.89 1.63 18.61
N THR A 20 -13.11 1.52 17.31
CA THR A 20 -12.22 2.13 16.31
C THR A 20 -12.38 3.64 16.36
N ARG A 21 -11.31 4.38 16.64
CA ARG A 21 -11.36 5.84 16.72
C ARG A 21 -10.97 6.47 15.39
N ILE A 22 -11.77 7.46 14.96
CA ILE A 22 -11.40 8.38 13.86
C ILE A 22 -10.74 9.60 14.50
N LEU A 23 -9.45 9.79 14.23
CA LEU A 23 -8.65 10.89 14.77
C LEU A 23 -8.39 11.93 13.67
N PRO A 24 -8.90 13.17 13.80
CA PRO A 24 -8.66 14.22 12.81
C PRO A 24 -7.17 14.58 12.70
N VAL A 25 -6.68 14.74 11.47
CA VAL A 25 -5.35 15.25 11.11
C VAL A 25 -5.41 16.14 9.86
N ARG A 26 -6.50 16.91 9.75
CA ARG A 26 -6.82 17.74 8.58
C ARG A 26 -5.94 18.98 8.50
N SER A 27 -5.51 19.58 9.62
CA SER A 27 -4.58 20.72 9.63
C SER A 27 -3.22 20.36 9.00
N LEU A 28 -2.84 19.09 9.14
CA LEU A 28 -1.59 18.52 8.65
C LEU A 28 -1.70 17.95 7.22
N ASN A 29 -2.90 17.86 6.64
CA ASN A 29 -3.08 17.33 5.27
C ASN A 29 -3.34 18.45 4.25
N VAL A 30 -2.35 19.30 4.02
CA VAL A 30 -2.47 20.38 3.02
C VAL A 30 -1.95 19.92 1.65
N PRO A 31 -2.76 20.00 0.58
CA PRO A 31 -2.34 19.63 -0.77
C PRO A 31 -1.12 20.42 -1.26
N GLY A 32 -0.19 19.74 -1.92
CA GLY A 32 1.01 20.37 -2.49
C GLY A 32 2.06 20.83 -1.46
N GLN A 33 1.83 20.60 -0.16
CA GLN A 33 2.78 20.96 0.88
C GLN A 33 4.06 20.10 0.79
N SER A 34 5.22 20.74 0.89
CA SER A 34 6.49 20.01 0.90
C SER A 34 6.70 19.26 2.23
N MET A 35 7.61 18.29 2.22
CA MET A 35 7.97 17.55 3.44
C MET A 35 8.53 18.47 4.54
N GLY A 36 9.35 19.47 4.18
CA GLY A 36 9.89 20.41 5.16
C GLY A 36 8.82 21.32 5.77
N ASP A 37 7.80 21.69 5.01
CA ASP A 37 6.74 22.56 5.49
C ASP A 37 5.80 21.83 6.46
N ILE A 38 5.45 20.57 6.17
CA ILE A 38 4.60 19.78 7.07
C ILE A 38 5.34 19.47 8.38
N GLU A 39 6.64 19.19 8.33
CA GLU A 39 7.45 18.94 9.52
C GLU A 39 7.49 20.16 10.44
N ARG A 40 7.74 21.36 9.90
CA ARG A 40 7.71 22.59 10.70
C ARG A 40 6.34 22.88 11.29
N ARG A 41 5.26 22.64 10.53
CA ARG A 41 3.90 22.80 11.03
C ARG A 41 3.61 21.81 12.15
N TRP A 42 3.91 20.54 11.94
CA TRP A 42 3.67 19.50 12.94
C TRP A 42 4.47 19.76 14.22
N GLU A 43 5.72 20.21 14.13
CA GLU A 43 6.52 20.57 15.31
C GLU A 43 5.87 21.72 16.09
N ALA A 44 5.45 22.78 15.39
CA ALA A 44 4.74 23.91 16.01
C ALA A 44 3.40 23.50 16.65
N GLU A 45 2.63 22.64 15.97
CA GLU A 45 1.37 22.11 16.50
C GLU A 45 1.60 21.17 17.70
N LYS A 46 2.66 20.37 17.68
CA LYS A 46 3.07 19.50 18.80
C LYS A 46 3.43 20.33 20.03
N ASP A 47 4.23 21.39 19.86
CA ASP A 47 4.66 22.25 20.95
C ASP A 47 3.48 23.02 21.60
N GLN A 48 2.43 23.28 20.82
CA GLN A 48 1.17 23.85 21.29
C GLN A 48 0.22 22.82 21.91
N GLY A 49 0.57 21.53 21.90
CA GLY A 49 -0.31 20.46 22.38
C GLY A 49 -1.54 20.22 21.51
N SER A 50 -1.46 20.50 20.20
CA SER A 50 -2.55 20.26 19.23
C SER A 50 -3.03 18.80 19.29
N PRO A 51 -4.35 18.56 19.42
CA PRO A 51 -4.90 17.21 19.35
C PRO A 51 -4.55 16.45 18.06
N GLU A 52 -4.42 17.15 16.93
CA GLU A 52 -4.09 16.54 15.64
C GLU A 52 -2.61 16.09 15.59
N ALA A 53 -1.70 16.89 16.16
CA ALA A 53 -0.29 16.50 16.28
C ALA A 53 -0.12 15.29 17.23
N GLN A 54 -0.90 15.25 18.32
CA GLN A 54 -0.91 14.12 19.24
C GLN A 54 -1.51 12.85 18.61
N ALA A 55 -2.58 12.98 17.82
CA ALA A 55 -3.14 11.86 17.07
C ALA A 55 -2.12 11.24 16.11
N LEU A 56 -1.31 12.08 15.45
CA LEU A 56 -0.26 11.60 14.55
C LEU A 56 0.87 10.89 15.31
N LEU A 57 1.26 11.41 16.48
CA LEU A 57 2.22 10.77 17.38
C LEU A 57 1.71 9.43 17.91
N GLU A 58 0.46 9.37 18.34
CA GLU A 58 -0.20 8.16 18.81
C GLU A 58 -0.23 7.08 17.70
N ALA A 59 -0.57 7.47 16.47
CA ALA A 59 -0.52 6.58 15.33
C ALA A 59 0.90 6.09 15.00
N ALA A 60 1.91 6.97 15.05
CA ALA A 60 3.31 6.59 14.83
C ALA A 60 3.81 5.61 15.90
N GLU A 61 3.42 5.81 17.15
CA GLU A 61 3.74 4.88 18.25
C GLU A 61 3.03 3.54 18.09
N ALA A 62 1.74 3.55 17.75
CA ALA A 62 0.99 2.33 17.48
C ALA A 62 1.62 1.51 16.35
N LEU A 63 2.09 2.15 15.27
CA LEU A 63 2.81 1.48 14.18
C LEU A 63 4.13 0.84 14.66
N ARG A 64 4.81 1.43 15.64
CA ARG A 64 6.06 0.89 16.21
C ARG A 64 5.84 -0.28 17.15
N THR A 65 4.79 -0.25 17.97
CA THR A 65 4.66 -1.15 19.12
C THR A 65 3.50 -2.14 19.04
N SER A 66 2.42 -1.79 18.33
CA SER A 66 1.25 -2.66 18.17
C SER A 66 1.41 -3.66 17.02
N ASP A 67 0.63 -4.74 17.08
CA ASP A 67 0.39 -5.64 15.95
C ASP A 67 -0.91 -5.27 15.18
N THR A 68 -1.61 -4.22 15.63
CA THR A 68 -2.84 -3.73 15.00
C THR A 68 -2.50 -2.62 14.02
N PRO A 69 -2.91 -2.74 12.74
CA PRO A 69 -2.58 -1.74 11.74
C PRO A 69 -3.33 -0.42 11.96
N VAL A 70 -2.76 0.66 11.45
CA VAL A 70 -3.34 2.02 11.47
C VAL A 70 -3.79 2.39 10.06
N ALA A 71 -5.01 2.92 9.93
CA ALA A 71 -5.48 3.45 8.65
C ALA A 71 -5.10 4.93 8.49
N PHE A 72 -4.61 5.32 7.30
CA PHE A 72 -4.18 6.69 7.02
C PHE A 72 -4.44 7.08 5.56
N PRO A 73 -4.68 8.37 5.27
CA PRO A 73 -4.93 8.84 3.91
C PRO A 73 -3.64 8.87 3.08
N THR A 74 -3.79 8.66 1.77
CA THR A 74 -2.76 8.99 0.77
C THR A 74 -3.39 9.84 -0.34
N GLU A 75 -2.62 10.24 -1.35
CA GLU A 75 -3.16 10.89 -2.54
C GLU A 75 -4.08 9.95 -3.36
N THR A 76 -3.85 8.63 -3.26
CA THR A 76 -4.58 7.60 -4.01
C THR A 76 -5.85 7.13 -3.30
N VAL A 77 -5.68 6.34 -2.25
CA VAL A 77 -6.73 5.74 -1.43
C VAL A 77 -6.21 5.68 0.02
N TYR A 78 -7.08 5.47 1.00
CA TYR A 78 -6.65 5.19 2.36
C TYR A 78 -5.87 3.88 2.41
N GLY A 79 -4.70 3.91 3.04
CA GLY A 79 -3.84 2.75 3.29
C GLY A 79 -4.08 2.18 4.69
N LEU A 80 -3.90 0.87 4.84
CA LEU A 80 -3.90 0.19 6.13
C LEU A 80 -2.47 -0.25 6.47
N GLY A 81 -1.76 0.58 7.22
CA GLY A 81 -0.33 0.43 7.49
C GLY A 81 -0.02 -0.42 8.71
N ALA A 82 1.04 -1.22 8.61
CA ALA A 82 1.75 -1.78 9.74
C ALA A 82 3.27 -1.77 9.44
N ASP A 83 4.09 -1.86 10.47
CA ASP A 83 5.55 -2.00 10.31
C ASP A 83 5.89 -3.21 9.42
N ALA A 84 6.46 -2.94 8.25
CA ALA A 84 6.80 -3.96 7.25
C ALA A 84 7.89 -4.93 7.72
N THR A 85 8.60 -4.62 8.81
CA THR A 85 9.66 -5.44 9.39
C THR A 85 9.20 -6.37 10.51
N ARG A 86 7.94 -6.24 10.94
CA ARG A 86 7.35 -7.04 12.02
C ARG A 86 6.28 -7.99 11.50
N SER A 87 6.57 -9.29 11.49
CA SER A 87 5.62 -10.32 11.01
C SER A 87 4.26 -10.25 11.71
N ALA A 88 4.22 -10.09 13.04
CA ALA A 88 2.95 -10.02 13.76
C ALA A 88 2.08 -8.81 13.35
N ALA A 89 2.72 -7.67 13.07
CA ALA A 89 2.06 -6.45 12.60
C ALA A 89 1.54 -6.62 11.16
N VAL A 90 2.34 -7.21 10.27
CA VAL A 90 1.92 -7.51 8.89
C VAL A 90 0.78 -8.54 8.87
N GLN A 91 0.83 -9.56 9.72
CA GLN A 91 -0.29 -10.49 9.92
C GLN A 91 -1.54 -9.79 10.46
N GLY A 92 -1.39 -8.72 11.25
CA GLY A 92 -2.47 -7.81 11.65
C GLY A 92 -3.26 -7.26 10.47
N ILE A 93 -2.58 -6.84 9.39
CA ILE A 93 -3.23 -6.37 8.15
C ILE A 93 -4.10 -7.47 7.54
N TYR A 94 -3.54 -8.68 7.37
CA TYR A 94 -4.25 -9.80 6.79
C TYR A 94 -5.48 -10.20 7.62
N ARG A 95 -5.34 -10.22 8.96
CA ARG A 95 -6.43 -10.47 9.90
C ARG A 95 -7.54 -9.42 9.79
N ALA A 96 -7.21 -8.14 9.85
CA ALA A 96 -8.17 -7.05 9.79
C ALA A 96 -8.95 -7.04 8.45
N LYS A 97 -8.25 -7.23 7.33
CA LYS A 97 -8.85 -7.25 5.99
C LYS A 97 -9.56 -8.55 5.65
N GLN A 98 -9.33 -9.62 6.42
CA GLN A 98 -9.68 -11.00 6.02
C GLN A 98 -9.13 -11.32 4.62
N ARG A 99 -7.85 -10.99 4.42
CA ARG A 99 -7.15 -11.12 3.13
C ARG A 99 -6.30 -12.39 3.11
N PRO A 100 -6.27 -13.14 1.99
CA PRO A 100 -5.32 -14.24 1.81
C PRO A 100 -3.86 -13.77 1.94
N SER A 101 -3.02 -14.54 2.65
CA SER A 101 -1.60 -14.23 2.88
C SER A 101 -0.71 -14.40 1.63
N ASP A 102 -1.24 -14.97 0.55
CA ASP A 102 -0.55 -15.20 -0.72
C ASP A 102 -0.55 -13.97 -1.65
N ASN A 103 -1.06 -12.82 -1.19
CA ASN A 103 -1.17 -11.60 -1.97
C ASN A 103 -0.25 -10.50 -1.42
N PRO A 104 0.90 -10.21 -2.06
CA PRO A 104 1.94 -9.36 -1.51
C PRO A 104 1.45 -7.94 -1.23
N LEU A 105 2.15 -7.25 -0.32
CA LEU A 105 1.85 -5.89 0.10
C LEU A 105 2.87 -4.90 -0.48
N ILE A 106 2.41 -3.66 -0.70
CA ILE A 106 3.29 -2.58 -1.13
C ILE A 106 3.88 -1.92 0.12
N VAL A 107 5.20 -1.82 0.15
CA VAL A 107 5.95 -1.09 1.18
C VAL A 107 5.95 0.39 0.84
N HIS A 108 5.55 1.21 1.79
CA HIS A 108 5.59 2.66 1.71
C HIS A 108 6.78 3.20 2.48
N VAL A 109 7.51 4.13 1.87
CA VAL A 109 8.68 4.79 2.46
C VAL A 109 8.50 6.31 2.45
N SER A 110 9.12 7.01 3.40
CA SER A 110 9.07 8.47 3.50
C SER A 110 10.17 9.16 2.70
N SER A 111 11.24 8.45 2.34
CA SER A 111 12.40 8.99 1.63
C SER A 111 13.20 7.92 0.89
N ARG A 112 14.07 8.35 -0.05
CA ARG A 112 15.00 7.45 -0.75
C ARG A 112 15.99 6.81 0.24
N GLU A 113 16.46 7.56 1.23
CA GLU A 113 17.37 7.08 2.27
C GLU A 113 16.73 5.95 3.10
N GLN A 114 15.43 6.03 3.39
CA GLN A 114 14.73 4.95 4.08
C GLN A 114 14.67 3.68 3.22
N LEU A 115 14.41 3.81 1.91
CA LEU A 115 14.48 2.66 0.99
C LEU A 115 15.89 2.07 0.93
N GLU A 116 16.92 2.92 0.85
CA GLU A 116 18.31 2.44 0.85
C GLU A 116 18.67 1.66 2.13
N ARG A 117 18.16 2.07 3.30
CA ARG A 117 18.31 1.30 4.55
C ARG A 117 17.71 -0.11 4.45
N LEU A 118 16.58 -0.27 3.75
CA LEU A 118 15.97 -1.60 3.53
C LEU A 118 16.79 -2.44 2.56
N LEU A 119 17.40 -1.80 1.56
CA LEU A 119 18.19 -2.47 0.55
C LEU A 119 19.59 -2.85 1.03
N ARG A 120 20.09 -2.23 2.11
CA ARG A 120 21.39 -2.52 2.76
C ARG A 120 21.20 -3.26 4.10
N PRO A 121 20.87 -4.57 4.10
CA PRO A 121 20.80 -5.32 5.35
C PRO A 121 22.18 -5.48 6.02
N PRO A 122 22.23 -5.72 7.34
CA PRO A 122 23.47 -5.97 8.07
C PRO A 122 24.27 -7.10 7.43
N GLY A 123 25.57 -6.87 7.17
CA GLY A 123 26.44 -7.85 6.52
C GLY A 123 26.54 -7.73 4.99
N CYS A 124 25.84 -6.77 4.37
CA CYS A 124 26.12 -6.39 2.98
C CYS A 124 27.53 -5.74 2.93
N PRO A 125 28.44 -6.14 2.02
CA PRO A 125 29.76 -5.54 1.92
C PRO A 125 29.62 -4.03 1.80
N THR A 126 30.23 -3.27 2.72
CA THR A 126 30.31 -1.82 2.56
C THR A 126 31.12 -1.57 1.30
N LEU A 127 30.53 -0.86 0.32
CA LEU A 127 31.32 -0.26 -0.74
C LEU A 127 32.44 0.51 -0.04
N ASN A 128 33.69 0.16 -0.36
CA ASN A 128 34.88 0.77 0.23
C ASN A 128 34.70 2.28 0.26
N GLN A 129 34.88 2.90 1.43
CA GLN A 129 34.70 4.35 1.63
C GLN A 129 35.62 5.23 0.76
N ASN A 130 36.52 4.62 -0.02
CA ASN A 130 37.43 5.27 -0.96
C ASN A 130 36.96 5.23 -2.43
N SER A 131 35.78 4.69 -2.74
CA SER A 131 35.17 4.81 -4.07
C SER A 131 33.97 5.74 -3.98
N LEU A 132 34.10 6.94 -4.54
CA LEU A 132 33.07 7.99 -4.65
C LEU A 132 31.85 7.59 -5.51
N GLN A 133 31.64 6.30 -5.77
CA GLN A 133 30.46 5.79 -6.45
C GLN A 133 29.53 5.10 -5.44
N THR A 134 28.66 5.90 -4.83
CA THR A 134 27.43 5.42 -4.17
C THR A 134 26.52 4.82 -5.24
N SER A 135 26.76 3.58 -5.69
CA SER A 135 25.85 2.93 -6.63
C SER A 135 24.52 2.70 -5.91
N SER A 136 23.49 3.45 -6.29
CA SER A 136 22.12 3.22 -5.83
C SER A 136 21.78 1.74 -6.00
N LEU A 137 21.25 1.11 -4.95
CA LEU A 137 20.81 -0.30 -5.01
C LEU A 137 19.48 -0.44 -5.75
N ILE A 138 18.86 0.67 -6.13
CA ILE A 138 17.69 0.69 -6.99
C ILE A 138 18.17 0.45 -8.43
N PRO A 139 17.58 -0.52 -9.16
CA PRO A 139 17.96 -0.77 -10.56
C PRO A 139 17.85 0.50 -11.43
N PRO A 140 18.88 0.84 -12.23
CA PRO A 140 18.95 2.11 -12.98
C PRO A 140 17.78 2.36 -13.93
N ILE A 141 17.10 1.30 -14.40
CA ILE A 141 15.89 1.38 -15.22
C ILE A 141 14.78 2.21 -14.55
N TYR A 142 14.74 2.26 -13.21
CA TYR A 142 13.72 3.00 -12.48
C TYR A 142 14.02 4.48 -12.31
N GLU A 143 15.27 4.93 -12.51
CA GLU A 143 15.63 6.33 -12.20
C GLU A 143 14.77 7.36 -12.95
N PRO A 144 14.51 7.24 -14.27
CA PRO A 144 13.66 8.19 -14.99
C PRO A 144 12.22 8.21 -14.50
N LEU A 145 11.72 7.09 -13.96
CA LEU A 145 10.39 7.02 -13.37
C LEU A 145 10.36 7.63 -11.96
N ILE A 146 11.39 7.38 -11.15
CA ILE A 146 11.49 7.92 -9.79
C ILE A 146 11.64 9.43 -9.85
N GLU A 147 12.53 9.96 -10.70
CA GLU A 147 12.71 11.41 -10.87
C GLU A 147 11.39 12.11 -11.24
N ARG A 148 10.56 11.47 -12.07
CA ARG A 148 9.34 12.07 -12.59
C ARG A 148 8.11 11.86 -11.70
N PHE A 149 7.96 10.69 -11.10
CA PHE A 149 6.71 10.26 -10.45
C PHE A 149 6.84 10.00 -8.96
N TRP A 150 8.03 10.11 -8.36
CA TRP A 150 8.22 10.03 -6.91
C TRP A 150 8.60 11.38 -6.31
N PRO A 151 7.98 11.78 -5.19
CA PRO A 151 6.85 11.14 -4.51
C PRO A 151 5.56 11.13 -5.35
N GLY A 152 4.79 10.03 -5.33
CA GLY A 152 3.56 9.94 -6.11
C GLY A 152 2.95 8.54 -6.29
N PRO A 153 1.97 8.43 -7.21
CA PRO A 153 1.14 7.23 -7.39
C PRO A 153 1.82 6.16 -8.26
N LEU A 154 3.15 6.00 -8.12
CA LEU A 154 3.92 4.96 -8.80
C LEU A 154 4.49 3.97 -7.78
N THR A 155 4.36 2.68 -8.07
CA THR A 155 4.98 1.58 -7.33
C THR A 155 5.94 0.85 -8.25
N ILE A 156 7.19 0.68 -7.81
CA ILE A 156 8.21 -0.08 -8.53
C ILE A 156 8.44 -1.43 -7.85
N LEU A 157 8.72 -2.47 -8.64
CA LEU A 157 9.15 -3.77 -8.13
C LEU A 157 10.67 -3.83 -8.00
N ILE A 158 11.16 -4.17 -6.82
CA ILE A 158 12.60 -4.27 -6.57
C ILE A 158 12.97 -5.65 -6.05
N PRO A 159 14.19 -6.15 -6.34
CA PRO A 159 14.69 -7.38 -5.76
C PRO A 159 14.68 -7.29 -4.23
N ASN A 160 14.21 -8.34 -3.57
CA ASN A 160 14.28 -8.46 -2.13
C ASN A 160 15.68 -8.95 -1.74
N PRO A 161 16.49 -8.18 -1.00
CA PRO A 161 17.84 -8.58 -0.63
C PRO A 161 17.86 -9.88 0.18
N LYS A 162 18.96 -10.63 0.09
CA LYS A 162 19.24 -11.70 1.05
C LYS A 162 19.35 -11.08 2.44
N HIS A 163 18.70 -11.69 3.43
CA HIS A 163 18.58 -11.14 4.80
C HIS A 163 17.84 -9.80 4.89
N SER A 164 16.88 -9.57 3.99
CA SER A 164 15.97 -8.43 4.09
C SER A 164 15.34 -8.31 5.47
N PRO A 165 15.24 -7.10 6.04
CA PRO A 165 14.55 -6.88 7.31
C PRO A 165 13.01 -6.97 7.17
N LEU A 166 12.49 -7.10 5.94
CA LEU A 166 11.05 -7.23 5.70
C LEU A 166 10.52 -8.57 6.23
N ALA A 167 9.36 -8.51 6.86
CA ALA A 167 8.62 -9.71 7.23
C ALA A 167 8.26 -10.54 5.98
N PRO A 168 8.37 -11.89 6.02
CA PRO A 168 8.08 -12.74 4.87
C PRO A 168 6.67 -12.56 4.29
N GLU A 169 5.70 -12.20 5.13
CA GLU A 169 4.31 -11.95 4.75
C GLU A 169 4.12 -10.71 3.88
N VAL A 170 5.09 -9.78 3.86
CA VAL A 170 5.07 -8.62 2.96
C VAL A 170 5.23 -9.06 1.52
N THR A 171 6.19 -9.95 1.27
CA THR A 171 6.52 -10.41 -0.09
C THR A 171 5.76 -11.67 -0.49
N SER A 172 5.05 -12.30 0.44
CA SER A 172 4.46 -13.64 0.25
C SER A 172 5.52 -14.65 -0.23
N ASN A 173 6.73 -14.57 0.33
CA ASN A 173 7.92 -15.37 -0.02
C ASN A 173 8.46 -15.17 -1.45
N LEU A 174 8.08 -14.09 -2.13
CA LEU A 174 8.65 -13.72 -3.42
C LEU A 174 10.06 -13.13 -3.28
N SER A 175 10.86 -13.29 -4.33
CA SER A 175 12.20 -12.69 -4.46
C SER A 175 12.17 -11.20 -4.78
N THR A 176 10.98 -10.59 -4.91
CA THR A 176 10.77 -9.18 -5.21
C THR A 176 9.69 -8.61 -4.32
N PHE A 177 9.72 -7.30 -4.06
CA PHE A 177 8.64 -6.59 -3.38
C PHE A 177 8.32 -5.27 -4.06
N GLY A 178 7.08 -4.81 -3.92
CA GLY A 178 6.65 -3.52 -4.42
C GLY A 178 6.94 -2.42 -3.40
N VAL A 179 7.53 -1.32 -3.84
CA VAL A 179 7.77 -0.14 -3.00
C VAL A 179 7.17 1.12 -3.64
N ARG A 180 6.73 2.06 -2.79
CA ARG A 180 6.20 3.37 -3.18
C ARG A 180 6.63 4.45 -2.20
N MET A 181 6.94 5.64 -2.70
CA MET A 181 7.00 6.86 -1.91
C MET A 181 5.75 7.70 -2.21
N PRO A 182 4.72 7.72 -1.33
CA PRO A 182 3.47 8.43 -1.61
C PRO A 182 3.69 9.95 -1.67
N SER A 183 2.94 10.67 -2.52
CA SER A 183 3.05 12.14 -2.56
C SER A 183 2.35 12.85 -1.40
N SER A 184 1.47 12.16 -0.67
CA SER A 184 0.91 12.69 0.57
C SER A 184 2.00 12.98 1.59
N SER A 185 2.21 14.27 1.87
CA SER A 185 3.13 14.77 2.89
C SER A 185 2.77 14.24 4.28
N LEU A 186 1.47 14.15 4.60
CA LEU A 186 0.96 13.54 5.83
C LEU A 186 1.35 12.05 5.95
N ALA A 187 1.16 11.26 4.89
CA ALA A 187 1.56 9.85 4.89
C ALA A 187 3.08 9.70 5.08
N ARG A 188 3.88 10.51 4.39
CA ARG A 188 5.34 10.52 4.53
C ARG A 188 5.77 10.96 5.93
N LEU A 189 5.09 11.92 6.54
CA LEU A 189 5.34 12.36 7.92
C LEU A 189 5.04 11.24 8.90
N LEU A 190 3.91 10.55 8.78
CA LEU A 190 3.59 9.38 9.61
C LEU A 190 4.69 8.31 9.51
N ILE A 191 5.11 7.96 8.29
CA ILE A 191 6.17 6.97 8.03
C ILE A 191 7.50 7.44 8.65
N LYS A 192 7.84 8.73 8.54
CA LYS A 192 9.04 9.32 9.13
C LYS A 192 9.00 9.28 10.66
N LEU A 193 7.87 9.69 11.26
CA LEU A 193 7.70 9.69 12.71
C LEU A 193 7.73 8.28 13.28
N ALA A 194 7.15 7.30 12.58
CA ALA A 194 7.25 5.88 12.95
C ALA A 194 8.69 5.36 12.85
N ASP A 195 9.53 5.97 12.00
CA ASP A 195 10.84 5.48 11.55
C ASP A 195 10.80 4.00 11.15
N ARG A 196 9.74 3.62 10.43
CA ARG A 196 9.53 2.26 9.93
C ARG A 196 9.00 2.29 8.50
N PRO A 197 9.45 1.39 7.62
CA PRO A 197 8.74 1.15 6.37
C PRO A 197 7.36 0.60 6.67
N LEU A 198 6.33 1.04 5.95
CA LEU A 198 4.96 0.60 6.21
C LEU A 198 4.45 -0.31 5.11
N ALA A 199 4.12 -1.57 5.42
CA ALA A 199 3.35 -2.39 4.51
C ALA A 199 1.91 -1.87 4.53
N ALA A 200 1.40 -1.38 3.40
CA ALA A 200 0.09 -0.71 3.37
C ALA A 200 -0.69 -1.04 2.08
N PRO A 201 -1.59 -2.05 2.10
CA PRO A 201 -2.64 -2.17 1.10
C PRO A 201 -3.74 -1.12 1.34
N SER A 202 -4.74 -1.05 0.46
CA SER A 202 -5.94 -0.23 0.69
C SER A 202 -6.65 -0.61 2.00
N ALA A 203 -7.34 0.33 2.64
CA ALA A 203 -7.96 0.15 3.97
C ALA A 203 -9.42 -0.33 3.95
N ASN A 204 -9.75 -1.21 3.00
CA ASN A 204 -11.06 -1.85 2.85
C ASN A 204 -11.07 -3.28 3.38
N ALA A 205 -12.24 -3.87 3.59
CA ALA A 205 -12.33 -5.33 3.68
C ALA A 205 -11.99 -5.95 2.31
N SER A 206 -11.43 -7.16 2.29
CA SER A 206 -11.07 -7.83 1.03
C SER A 206 -12.28 -7.88 0.06
N THR A 207 -12.04 -7.67 -1.24
CA THR A 207 -13.03 -7.61 -2.36
C THR A 207 -13.95 -6.38 -2.45
N LYS A 208 -14.04 -5.56 -1.41
CA LYS A 208 -14.82 -4.30 -1.44
C LYS A 208 -14.09 -3.19 -2.21
N PRO A 209 -14.77 -2.10 -2.62
CA PRO A 209 -14.10 -0.95 -3.19
C PRO A 209 -13.05 -0.34 -2.24
N SER A 210 -11.95 0.15 -2.79
CA SER A 210 -10.92 0.86 -2.02
C SER A 210 -11.48 2.15 -1.41
N PRO A 211 -11.11 2.49 -0.16
CA PRO A 211 -11.69 3.61 0.55
C PRO A 211 -10.99 4.91 0.21
N THR A 212 -11.76 5.95 -0.05
CA THR A 212 -11.26 7.32 -0.31
C THR A 212 -11.56 8.32 0.81
N THR A 213 -12.21 7.88 1.90
CA THR A 213 -12.52 8.69 3.09
C THR A 213 -12.35 7.86 4.36
N ALA A 214 -12.14 8.51 5.50
CA ALA A 214 -12.08 7.83 6.80
C ALA A 214 -13.37 7.06 7.12
N GLN A 215 -14.53 7.58 6.69
CA GLN A 215 -15.83 6.93 6.88
C GLN A 215 -15.94 5.63 6.07
N HIS A 216 -15.38 5.58 4.85
CA HIS A 216 -15.30 4.32 4.09
C HIS A 216 -14.48 3.26 4.85
N VAL A 217 -13.35 3.67 5.45
CA VAL A 217 -12.52 2.77 6.27
C VAL A 217 -13.29 2.29 7.50
N TYR A 218 -13.94 3.19 8.23
CA TYR A 218 -14.71 2.87 9.43
C TYR A 218 -15.82 1.87 9.12
N ALA A 219 -16.59 2.09 8.04
CA ALA A 219 -17.66 1.18 7.61
C ALA A 219 -17.16 -0.25 7.30
N ASP A 220 -15.91 -0.40 6.89
CA ASP A 220 -15.31 -1.67 6.51
C ASP A 220 -14.55 -2.38 7.64
N LEU A 221 -13.85 -1.60 8.48
CA LEU A 221 -12.84 -2.11 9.42
C LEU A 221 -13.13 -1.77 10.89
N HIS A 222 -14.28 -1.15 11.20
CA HIS A 222 -14.67 -0.89 12.58
C HIS A 222 -14.66 -2.18 13.43
N GLY A 223 -14.10 -2.09 14.64
CA GLY A 223 -13.89 -3.20 15.55
C GLY A 223 -12.74 -4.15 15.16
N ARG A 224 -12.02 -3.87 14.07
CA ARG A 224 -10.87 -4.68 13.60
C ARG A 224 -9.54 -3.93 13.66
N ILE A 225 -9.58 -2.60 13.78
CA ILE A 225 -8.43 -1.72 13.89
C ILE A 225 -8.69 -0.66 14.95
N ASP A 226 -7.63 -0.10 15.53
CA ASP A 226 -7.76 0.82 16.67
C ASP A 226 -7.86 2.29 16.21
N ILE A 227 -7.12 2.67 15.17
CA ILE A 227 -6.93 4.07 14.75
C ILE A 227 -7.19 4.23 13.25
N ILE A 228 -7.98 5.24 12.91
CA ILE A 228 -8.13 5.81 11.57
C ILE A 228 -7.74 7.28 11.62
N LEU A 229 -6.67 7.67 10.93
CA LEU A 229 -6.33 9.08 10.76
C LEU A 229 -7.24 9.71 9.69
N ASP A 230 -7.97 10.77 10.03
CA ASP A 230 -8.83 11.49 9.10
C ASP A 230 -8.18 12.78 8.60
N GLY A 231 -7.48 12.69 7.47
CA GLY A 231 -6.97 13.85 6.72
C GLY A 231 -7.95 14.38 5.67
N GLY A 232 -9.19 13.89 5.59
CA GLY A 232 -10.13 14.23 4.53
C GLY A 232 -10.05 13.32 3.29
N PRO A 233 -10.81 13.64 2.22
CA PRO A 233 -10.94 12.78 1.05
C PRO A 233 -9.64 12.70 0.23
N CYS A 234 -9.38 11.52 -0.36
CA CYS A 234 -8.27 11.31 -1.30
C CYS A 234 -8.49 12.05 -2.64
N GLY A 235 -7.41 12.56 -3.24
CA GLY A 235 -7.48 13.35 -4.47
C GLY A 235 -7.62 12.55 -5.77
N VAL A 236 -6.97 11.39 -5.90
CA VAL A 236 -6.94 10.60 -7.15
C VAL A 236 -8.06 9.54 -7.19
N GLY A 237 -8.29 8.82 -6.09
CA GLY A 237 -9.38 7.83 -5.98
C GLY A 237 -9.13 6.46 -6.62
N VAL A 238 -8.01 6.27 -7.33
CA VAL A 238 -7.52 4.97 -7.83
C VAL A 238 -6.15 4.64 -7.25
N GLU A 239 -5.77 3.36 -7.17
CA GLU A 239 -4.47 2.97 -6.62
C GLU A 239 -3.26 3.38 -7.50
N SER A 240 -2.05 3.18 -6.98
CA SER A 240 -0.82 3.40 -7.72
C SER A 240 -0.65 2.47 -8.92
N THR A 241 -0.05 2.98 -9.99
CA THR A 241 0.44 2.16 -11.09
C THR A 241 1.60 1.30 -10.60
N VAL A 242 1.58 0.00 -10.86
CA VAL A 242 2.65 -0.94 -10.46
C VAL A 242 3.44 -1.35 -11.69
N VAL A 243 4.74 -1.13 -11.66
CA VAL A 243 5.64 -1.43 -12.78
C VAL A 243 6.74 -2.43 -12.40
N ASP A 244 7.11 -3.25 -13.38
CA ASP A 244 8.19 -4.24 -13.32
C ASP A 244 9.22 -3.95 -14.41
N GLY A 245 10.30 -3.29 -14.01
CA GLY A 245 11.50 -3.05 -14.83
C GLY A 245 12.57 -4.13 -14.67
N LEU A 246 12.29 -5.21 -13.92
CA LEU A 246 13.24 -6.32 -13.75
C LEU A 246 13.20 -7.33 -14.90
N ASN A 247 12.16 -7.28 -15.73
CA ASN A 247 12.07 -8.05 -16.96
C ASN A 247 12.36 -7.16 -18.18
N HIS A 248 12.75 -7.79 -19.28
CA HIS A 248 12.86 -7.14 -20.57
C HIS A 248 11.90 -7.77 -21.59
N PRO A 249 11.01 -6.99 -22.24
CA PRO A 249 10.75 -5.57 -21.98
C PRO A 249 10.05 -5.34 -20.62
N PRO A 250 10.13 -4.11 -20.07
CA PRO A 250 9.45 -3.78 -18.82
C PRO A 250 7.93 -3.91 -18.95
N ALA A 251 7.23 -4.06 -17.82
CA ALA A 251 5.79 -4.29 -17.81
C ALA A 251 5.05 -3.45 -16.76
N ILE A 252 3.83 -3.02 -17.09
CA ILE A 252 2.84 -2.52 -16.13
C ILE A 252 2.05 -3.72 -15.61
N LEU A 253 2.19 -4.02 -14.32
CA LEU A 253 1.49 -5.12 -13.66
C LEU A 253 0.11 -4.73 -13.12
N ARG A 254 -0.08 -3.44 -12.82
CA ARG A 254 -1.37 -2.88 -12.42
C ARG A 254 -1.50 -1.45 -12.95
N PRO A 255 -2.58 -1.11 -13.69
CA PRO A 255 -2.86 0.27 -14.06
C PRO A 255 -3.28 1.07 -12.80
N GLY A 256 -3.01 2.37 -12.80
CA GLY A 256 -3.31 3.23 -11.67
C GLY A 256 -3.11 4.71 -11.99
N GLY A 257 -2.72 5.50 -11.00
CA GLY A 257 -2.60 6.96 -11.11
C GLY A 257 -1.54 7.51 -12.08
N VAL A 258 -0.70 6.66 -12.69
CA VAL A 258 0.22 7.05 -13.78
C VAL A 258 -0.16 6.31 -15.06
N GLY A 259 -0.42 7.05 -16.14
CA GLY A 259 -0.83 6.51 -17.43
C GLY A 259 0.30 5.77 -18.17
N ILE A 260 -0.08 4.83 -19.04
CA ILE A 260 0.88 4.08 -19.87
C ILE A 260 1.69 4.99 -20.79
N GLU A 261 1.07 6.00 -21.40
CA GLU A 261 1.76 6.93 -22.29
C GLU A 261 2.76 7.82 -21.53
N GLU A 262 2.45 8.18 -20.29
CA GLU A 262 3.39 8.91 -19.43
C GLU A 262 4.61 8.05 -19.06
N ILE A 263 4.40 6.74 -18.85
CA ILE A 263 5.49 5.78 -18.61
C ILE A 263 6.33 5.60 -19.86
N ARG A 264 5.72 5.45 -21.05
CA ARG A 264 6.44 5.32 -22.33
C ARG A 264 7.30 6.52 -22.69
N ALA A 265 6.93 7.71 -22.19
CA ALA A 265 7.72 8.91 -22.37
C ALA A 265 9.00 8.95 -21.52
N CYS A 266 9.23 7.97 -20.63
CA CYS A 266 10.45 7.87 -19.83
C CYS A 266 11.49 6.97 -20.49
N ARG A 267 12.76 7.38 -20.41
CA ARG A 267 13.90 6.65 -20.98
C ARG A 267 13.94 5.19 -20.49
N GLY A 268 14.02 4.24 -21.41
CA GLY A 268 14.07 2.79 -21.14
C GLY A 268 12.69 2.13 -20.95
N TRP A 269 11.60 2.90 -21.02
CA TRP A 269 10.22 2.43 -20.85
C TRP A 269 9.37 2.57 -22.12
N GLU A 270 9.99 2.92 -23.25
CA GLU A 270 9.33 3.17 -24.53
C GLU A 270 8.52 1.95 -24.99
N ASP A 271 9.06 0.74 -24.78
CA ASP A 271 8.46 -0.54 -25.16
C ASP A 271 7.68 -1.24 -24.03
N VAL A 272 7.25 -0.50 -22.99
CA VAL A 272 6.55 -1.09 -21.83
C VAL A 272 5.29 -1.86 -22.26
N ARG A 273 5.16 -3.08 -21.73
CA ARG A 273 4.03 -3.98 -22.01
C ARG A 273 2.97 -3.94 -20.92
N VAL A 274 1.73 -4.29 -21.29
CA VAL A 274 0.63 -4.49 -20.34
C VAL A 274 0.69 -5.94 -19.81
N GLY A 275 1.07 -6.10 -18.54
CA GLY A 275 1.17 -7.41 -17.87
C GLY A 275 -0.11 -7.89 -17.19
N TYR A 276 -1.17 -7.07 -17.17
CA TYR A 276 -2.46 -7.36 -16.52
C TYR A 276 -3.55 -7.91 -17.47
N LYS A 277 -3.25 -8.06 -18.77
CA LYS A 277 -4.11 -8.75 -19.75
C LYS A 277 -3.53 -10.14 -20.01
N ASP A 278 -4.23 -11.17 -19.52
CA ASP A 278 -4.15 -12.59 -19.85
C ASP A 278 -2.82 -13.15 -20.41
N GLY A 279 -2.07 -13.86 -19.56
CA GLY A 279 -1.14 -14.90 -19.99
C GLY A 279 0.12 -14.48 -20.76
N ALA A 280 0.38 -13.17 -20.94
CA ALA A 280 1.55 -12.68 -21.69
C ALA A 280 2.92 -12.87 -20.99
N LEU A 281 2.93 -13.30 -19.72
CA LEU A 281 4.15 -13.70 -19.02
C LEU A 281 4.19 -15.24 -18.91
N PRO A 282 5.17 -15.93 -19.54
CA PRO A 282 5.31 -17.37 -19.41
C PRO A 282 5.78 -17.71 -17.98
N GLY A 283 4.87 -18.24 -17.15
CA GLY A 283 5.21 -18.73 -15.80
C GLY A 283 4.03 -18.69 -14.81
N LYS A 284 3.74 -19.83 -14.18
CA LYS A 284 2.66 -20.12 -13.21
C LYS A 284 2.19 -18.97 -12.29
N MET A 285 0.87 -18.71 -12.33
CA MET A 285 -0.15 -18.43 -11.28
C MET A 285 0.15 -17.63 -9.97
N THR A 286 1.37 -17.22 -9.65
CA THR A 286 1.67 -16.49 -8.40
C THR A 286 1.67 -14.97 -8.65
N PRO A 287 0.84 -14.17 -7.94
CA PRO A 287 0.74 -12.74 -8.19
C PRO A 287 2.01 -12.04 -7.70
N ARG A 288 2.74 -11.39 -8.61
CA ARG A 288 3.95 -10.60 -8.29
C ARG A 288 3.64 -9.22 -7.69
N ALA A 289 2.41 -8.76 -7.85
CA ALA A 289 1.91 -7.51 -7.30
C ALA A 289 0.46 -7.65 -6.81
N PRO A 290 0.05 -6.84 -5.83
CA PRO A 290 -1.37 -6.71 -5.52
C PRO A 290 -2.13 -6.18 -6.74
N GLY A 291 -3.33 -6.71 -6.98
CA GLY A 291 -4.12 -6.36 -8.18
C GLY A 291 -4.31 -7.50 -9.19
N MET A 292 -3.49 -8.55 -9.14
CA MET A 292 -3.37 -9.48 -10.28
C MET A 292 -4.22 -10.76 -10.23
N LYS A 293 -4.48 -11.34 -9.04
CA LYS A 293 -5.10 -12.69 -8.91
C LYS A 293 -6.60 -12.71 -8.59
N TYR A 294 -7.06 -11.78 -7.77
CA TYR A 294 -8.43 -11.74 -7.26
C TYR A 294 -9.22 -10.61 -7.94
N ARG A 295 -10.55 -10.73 -8.07
CA ARG A 295 -11.39 -9.61 -8.50
C ARG A 295 -11.21 -8.46 -7.50
N HIS A 296 -10.56 -7.39 -7.95
CA HIS A 296 -10.52 -6.11 -7.26
C HIS A 296 -11.78 -5.36 -7.66
N TYR A 297 -12.50 -4.79 -6.70
CA TYR A 297 -13.74 -4.04 -6.93
C TYR A 297 -14.93 -4.90 -7.40
N SER A 298 -15.48 -5.71 -6.50
CA SER A 298 -16.73 -6.44 -6.75
C SER A 298 -17.84 -5.91 -5.84
N PRO A 299 -18.56 -4.83 -6.23
CA PRO A 299 -19.75 -4.42 -5.49
C PRO A 299 -20.77 -5.56 -5.48
N ARG A 300 -21.67 -5.55 -4.48
CA ARG A 300 -22.79 -6.52 -4.44
C ARG A 300 -23.77 -6.32 -5.59
N ALA A 301 -23.90 -5.08 -6.05
CA ALA A 301 -24.72 -4.72 -7.20
C ALA A 301 -24.10 -5.22 -8.51
N LYS A 302 -24.96 -5.54 -9.49
CA LYS A 302 -24.53 -5.84 -10.86
C LYS A 302 -24.00 -4.58 -11.53
N VAL A 303 -22.80 -4.64 -12.08
CA VAL A 303 -22.19 -3.53 -12.83
C VAL A 303 -22.21 -3.88 -14.31
N VAL A 304 -22.68 -2.93 -15.13
CA VAL A 304 -22.65 -3.02 -16.59
C VAL A 304 -21.89 -1.80 -17.09
N LEU A 305 -20.78 -2.03 -17.79
CA LEU A 305 -20.00 -0.99 -18.46
C LEU A 305 -20.42 -0.94 -19.92
N PHE A 306 -20.87 0.23 -20.39
CA PHE A 306 -21.13 0.47 -21.81
C PHE A 306 -19.93 1.22 -22.38
N GLU A 307 -19.16 0.55 -23.23
CA GLU A 307 -18.00 1.15 -23.91
C GLU A 307 -18.43 1.69 -25.28
N THR A 308 -18.18 2.97 -25.53
CA THR A 308 -18.55 3.65 -26.78
C THR A 308 -17.34 3.70 -27.71
N SER A 309 -16.80 2.56 -28.15
CA SER A 309 -15.78 2.57 -29.19
C SER A 309 -15.84 1.33 -30.09
N GLN A 310 -16.44 1.58 -31.27
CA GLN A 310 -16.45 0.82 -32.53
C GLN A 310 -17.31 -0.46 -32.63
N GLU A 311 -18.29 -0.35 -33.53
CA GLU A 311 -19.22 -1.34 -34.11
C GLU A 311 -19.87 -2.35 -33.16
N MET A 312 -21.16 -2.08 -32.87
CA MET A 312 -22.10 -2.84 -32.02
C MET A 312 -21.74 -2.86 -30.51
N PRO A 313 -22.64 -2.37 -29.62
CA PRO A 313 -22.41 -2.42 -28.18
C PRO A 313 -22.33 -3.88 -27.73
N SER A 314 -21.12 -4.34 -27.38
CA SER A 314 -20.93 -5.61 -26.70
C SER A 314 -21.17 -5.44 -25.20
N VAL A 315 -22.06 -6.24 -24.62
CA VAL A 315 -22.34 -6.20 -23.18
C VAL A 315 -21.34 -7.10 -22.46
N ALA A 316 -20.30 -6.52 -21.86
CA ALA A 316 -19.44 -7.23 -20.94
C ALA A 316 -20.11 -7.32 -19.56
N LEU A 317 -20.61 -8.51 -19.20
CA LEU A 317 -21.24 -8.76 -17.90
C LEU A 317 -20.17 -9.03 -16.83
N TYR A 318 -20.02 -8.11 -15.87
CA TYR A 318 -19.22 -8.32 -14.67
C TYR A 318 -20.12 -8.60 -13.46
N GLY A 319 -20.07 -9.84 -12.95
CA GLY A 319 -20.84 -10.27 -11.78
C GLY A 319 -20.63 -11.76 -11.43
N PRO A 320 -21.10 -12.23 -10.27
CA PRO A 320 -21.06 -13.66 -9.91
C PRO A 320 -22.06 -14.45 -10.76
N LYS A 321 -21.57 -15.37 -11.60
CA LYS A 321 -22.40 -16.42 -12.21
C LYS A 321 -22.90 -17.33 -11.10
N HIS A 322 -24.11 -17.11 -10.61
CA HIS A 322 -24.79 -18.15 -9.83
C HIS A 322 -25.14 -19.26 -10.80
N GLY A 323 -24.44 -20.38 -10.68
CA GLY A 323 -24.80 -21.61 -11.39
C GLY A 323 -26.20 -22.03 -10.95
N ARG A 324 -27.21 -21.74 -11.79
CA ARG A 324 -28.43 -22.53 -11.76
C ARG A 324 -28.12 -23.82 -12.52
N LYS A 325 -28.02 -24.92 -11.77
CA LYS A 325 -28.26 -26.25 -12.33
C LYS A 325 -29.68 -26.25 -12.90
N ALA A 326 -29.78 -26.55 -14.18
CA ALA A 326 -30.90 -27.29 -14.75
C ALA A 326 -30.28 -28.57 -15.30
#